data_AF-A0A957L7E3-F1
#
_entry.id   AF-A0A957L7E3-F1
#
_cell.length_a   1.000
_cell.length_b   1.000
_cell.length_c   1.000
_cell.angle_alpha   90.00
_cell.angle_beta   90.00
_cell.angle_gamma   90.00
#
_symmetry.space_group_name_H-M   'P 1'
#
loop_
_entity.id
_entity.type
_entity.pdbx_description
1 polymer ?
#
loop_
_entity_poly.entity_id
_entity_poly.type
_entity_poly.pdbx_seq_one_letter_code
_entity_poly.pdbx_strand_id
1 'polypeptide(L)'
;VNLAVQAKSDDENLPLLPARYHVFARALEGAFVCFNAAKHSHGGIHLFLNRHEKCPEAGCQAQVFEIATCNRCGVAYIVGELRIDGQERFISPLKGDMASGAGSQRAYFIIADALPHANEDEDITSGDEEEDWLQYTICQTCGLVVEDQKLTCTCQSQPLKVRRAPFDGSDDKNMSCPACSTRSQAAVFRLLTGQDAPVSVLATALYTQLPPSDDQETQYLPGQGRKLLMFADSRQDAAYFAPYLERTFNDILERRLIYKALLEDEAARDGRLRLNSVAKKLLDQAEAAGIFPERMDYEERMGLMKAWLIREMTSWAFSSSLERQGLLQFKMVKPAGCSLPPPLLAPPWSLSEAEGWELVLVLLDSLRRKSIVTFPDSVDPRDEFFAPLNRPYYVSNLSLTDPNLKKRHAVMGWLPRRGSNSRRDFLVRLLARTAPELSIVERERTAADVLQKLWDSYFLAPQSPWRSRFISTLLDQAGSANQLDHAFWEWLPTSPDLQVWRCDRCHNIAYSSVRGVCTTYGCQGHLQPIDGGELAGIHNHYRHLYLNLKPAALNVDEHTAQWKAETAREKQDEFTRGVINVLSCSTTFELGVDVGSLQAVLMRNVPPTTANYIQRAG
;
A
#
# COMPACT_ATOMS: atom_id res chain seq x y z
N VAL A 1 -22.76 -23.59 29.86
CA VAL A 1 -22.44 -22.16 29.66
C VAL A 1 -23.10 -21.63 28.40
N ASN A 2 -22.76 -22.08 27.18
CA ASN A 2 -23.39 -21.58 25.94
C ASN A 2 -24.94 -21.63 25.96
N LEU A 3 -25.53 -22.75 26.37
CA LEU A 3 -26.99 -22.87 26.53
C LEU A 3 -27.57 -21.86 27.53
N ALA A 4 -26.84 -21.52 28.60
CA ALA A 4 -27.28 -20.54 29.59
C ALA A 4 -27.11 -19.08 29.10
N VAL A 5 -26.13 -18.82 28.23
CA VAL A 5 -25.95 -17.52 27.56
C VAL A 5 -27.00 -17.29 26.46
N GLN A 6 -27.61 -18.36 25.94
CA GLN A 6 -28.66 -18.29 24.92
C GLN A 6 -30.07 -18.43 25.49
N ALA A 7 -30.25 -19.08 26.64
CA ALA A 7 -31.56 -19.32 27.24
C ALA A 7 -32.18 -18.00 27.70
N LYS A 8 -33.25 -17.58 27.03
CA LYS A 8 -34.12 -16.46 27.42
C LYS A 8 -35.54 -16.99 27.68
N SER A 9 -36.30 -16.30 28.52
CA SER A 9 -37.73 -16.60 28.74
C SER A 9 -38.62 -16.13 27.59
N ASP A 10 -38.24 -15.04 26.93
CA ASP A 10 -38.83 -14.46 25.72
C ASP A 10 -37.77 -13.57 25.02
N ASP A 11 -38.10 -12.98 23.86
CA ASP A 11 -37.15 -12.21 23.06
C ASP A 11 -36.71 -10.89 23.73
N GLU A 12 -37.53 -10.35 24.64
CA GLU A 12 -37.24 -9.10 25.36
C GLU A 12 -36.39 -9.31 26.63
N ASN A 13 -36.36 -10.52 27.18
CA ASN A 13 -35.61 -10.81 28.40
C ASN A 13 -34.10 -11.04 28.17
N LEU A 14 -33.31 -10.66 29.18
CA LEU A 14 -31.89 -10.97 29.22
C LEU A 14 -31.67 -12.50 29.32
N PRO A 15 -30.59 -13.03 28.72
CA PRO A 15 -30.27 -14.44 28.85
C PRO A 15 -29.98 -14.83 30.30
N LEU A 16 -30.25 -16.10 30.63
CA LEU A 16 -30.08 -16.69 31.97
C LEU A 16 -28.69 -16.42 32.56
N LEU A 17 -27.66 -16.38 31.70
CA LEU A 17 -26.31 -15.96 32.07
C LEU A 17 -25.79 -14.92 31.06
N PRO A 18 -25.88 -13.62 31.35
CA PRO A 18 -25.36 -12.57 30.47
C PRO A 18 -23.83 -12.49 30.61
N ALA A 19 -23.11 -13.37 29.92
CA ALA A 19 -21.65 -13.34 29.88
C ALA A 19 -21.18 -12.16 29.02
N ARG A 20 -20.33 -11.30 29.58
CA ARG A 20 -19.63 -10.22 28.87
C ARG A 20 -18.14 -10.56 28.79
N TYR A 21 -17.56 -10.50 27.58
CA TYR A 21 -16.14 -10.70 27.37
C TYR A 21 -15.45 -9.35 27.20
N HIS A 22 -14.36 -9.15 27.95
CA HIS A 22 -13.57 -7.93 27.89
C HIS A 22 -12.18 -8.25 27.37
N VAL A 23 -11.84 -7.70 26.20
CA VAL A 23 -10.57 -7.93 25.51
C VAL A 23 -9.84 -6.61 25.38
N PHE A 24 -8.59 -6.59 25.85
CA PHE A 24 -7.71 -5.42 25.76
C PHE A 24 -6.61 -5.69 24.74
N ALA A 25 -6.40 -4.74 23.83
CA ALA A 25 -5.33 -4.78 22.84
C ALA A 25 -4.41 -3.57 23.04
N ARG A 26 -3.10 -3.77 22.84
CA ARG A 26 -2.09 -2.72 22.90
C ARG A 26 -1.43 -2.58 21.53
N ALA A 27 -1.32 -1.35 21.05
CA ALA A 27 -0.60 -1.00 19.83
C ALA A 27 0.91 -1.23 19.96
N LEU A 28 1.60 -1.39 18.83
CA LEU A 28 3.06 -1.50 18.80
C LEU A 28 3.72 -0.14 19.08
N GLU A 29 4.75 -0.14 19.94
CA GLU A 29 5.53 1.06 20.30
C GLU A 29 6.66 1.37 19.31
N GLY A 30 6.76 0.61 18.23
CA GLY A 30 7.85 0.68 17.27
C GLY A 30 8.56 -0.66 17.10
N ALA A 31 9.65 -0.63 16.36
CA ALA A 31 10.59 -1.74 16.26
C ALA A 31 11.98 -1.24 16.60
N PHE A 32 12.67 -1.98 17.45
CA PHE A 32 13.95 -1.57 18.02
C PHE A 32 14.96 -2.68 17.85
N VAL A 33 16.16 -2.36 17.36
CA VAL A 33 17.18 -3.34 17.00
C VAL A 33 18.48 -3.09 17.74
N CYS A 34 19.06 -4.14 18.31
CA CYS A 34 20.46 -4.16 18.70
C CYS A 34 21.28 -4.87 17.62
N PHE A 35 22.21 -4.15 17.00
CA PHE A 35 23.07 -4.68 15.94
C PHE A 35 24.32 -5.43 16.44
N ASN A 36 24.60 -5.41 17.74
CA ASN A 36 25.81 -5.99 18.33
C ASN A 36 25.76 -7.53 18.44
N ALA A 37 25.63 -8.20 17.29
CA ALA A 37 25.45 -9.65 17.18
C ALA A 37 26.58 -10.46 17.84
N ALA A 38 27.80 -9.92 17.87
CA ALA A 38 28.96 -10.57 18.49
C ALA A 38 28.83 -10.74 20.02
N LYS A 39 27.95 -9.96 20.67
CA LYS A 39 27.67 -10.06 22.11
C LYS A 39 26.39 -10.81 22.44
N HIS A 40 25.66 -11.29 21.43
CA HIS A 40 24.43 -12.03 21.63
C HIS A 40 24.66 -13.53 21.61
N SER A 41 24.01 -14.25 22.51
CA SER A 41 24.11 -15.71 22.69
C SER A 41 23.77 -16.50 21.42
N HIS A 42 22.84 -16.00 20.61
CA HIS A 42 22.42 -16.62 19.35
C HIS A 42 23.21 -16.12 18.11
N GLY A 43 24.20 -15.24 18.31
CA GLY A 43 25.10 -14.75 17.24
C GLY A 43 24.45 -13.88 16.16
N GLY A 44 23.22 -13.37 16.39
CA GLY A 44 22.48 -12.53 15.44
C GLY A 44 22.05 -11.20 16.06
N ILE A 45 21.25 -10.42 15.34
CA ILE A 45 20.68 -9.17 15.88
C ILE A 45 19.48 -9.46 16.79
N HIS A 46 19.24 -8.59 17.78
CA HIS A 46 17.99 -8.63 18.56
C HIS A 46 16.97 -7.63 18.00
N LEU A 47 15.71 -8.06 17.89
CA LEU A 47 14.56 -7.24 17.52
C LEU A 47 13.58 -7.19 18.71
N PHE A 48 13.17 -5.98 19.09
CA PHE A 48 12.20 -5.73 20.14
C PHE A 48 11.01 -4.94 19.58
N LEU A 49 9.80 -5.24 20.04
CA LEU A 49 8.57 -4.51 19.71
C LEU A 49 8.15 -3.52 20.81
N ASN A 50 8.86 -3.54 21.93
CA ASN A 50 8.77 -2.57 23.00
C ASN A 50 10.04 -1.74 23.02
N ARG A 51 9.96 -0.52 23.55
CA ARG A 51 11.10 0.38 23.56
C ARG A 51 12.19 -0.07 24.53
N HIS A 52 13.42 -0.13 24.03
CA HIS A 52 14.64 -0.31 24.83
C HIS A 52 15.66 0.76 24.44
N GLU A 53 16.32 1.38 25.42
CA GLU A 53 17.47 2.27 25.16
C GLU A 53 18.78 1.47 25.07
N LYS A 54 18.90 0.40 25.88
CA LYS A 54 20.04 -0.52 25.95
C LYS A 54 19.58 -1.97 25.79
N CYS A 55 20.45 -2.80 25.20
CA CYS A 55 20.17 -4.21 25.02
C CYS A 55 20.08 -4.91 26.40
N PRO A 56 18.97 -5.61 26.71
CA PRO A 56 18.78 -6.24 28.01
C PRO A 56 19.61 -7.52 28.20
N GLU A 57 20.25 -8.05 27.15
CA GLU A 57 21.08 -9.24 27.26
C GLU A 57 22.33 -8.99 28.11
N ALA A 58 22.59 -9.94 29.02
CA ALA A 58 23.74 -9.90 29.91
C ALA A 58 25.04 -9.82 29.10
N GLY A 59 25.86 -8.81 29.37
CA GLY A 59 27.16 -8.62 28.71
C GLY A 59 27.12 -7.87 27.38
N CYS A 60 25.94 -7.56 26.83
CA CYS A 60 25.82 -6.71 25.64
C CYS A 60 25.76 -5.22 26.02
N GLN A 61 24.68 -4.78 26.69
CA GLN A 61 24.46 -3.38 27.11
C GLN A 61 24.69 -2.33 26.00
N ALA A 62 24.63 -2.75 24.73
CA ALA A 62 24.81 -1.89 23.57
C ALA A 62 23.58 -0.99 23.36
N GLN A 63 23.78 0.11 22.65
CA GLN A 63 22.73 0.99 22.19
C GLN A 63 21.73 0.22 21.32
N VAL A 64 20.44 0.44 21.60
CA VAL A 64 19.35 -0.06 20.76
C VAL A 64 18.88 1.08 19.85
N PHE A 65 18.64 0.76 18.59
CA PHE A 65 18.26 1.72 17.55
C PHE A 65 16.81 1.50 17.14
N GLU A 66 16.05 2.57 16.95
CA GLU A 66 14.69 2.46 16.39
C GLU A 66 14.76 2.28 14.87
N ILE A 67 13.93 1.39 14.34
CA ILE A 67 13.90 1.06 12.91
C ILE A 67 12.60 1.52 12.27
N ALA A 68 12.75 2.13 11.09
CA ALA A 68 11.67 2.37 10.15
C ALA A 68 11.92 1.61 8.84
N THR A 69 10.90 1.45 8.01
CA THR A 69 11.02 0.75 6.72
C THR A 69 10.34 1.53 5.61
N CYS A 70 10.85 1.41 4.38
CA CYS A 70 10.11 1.90 3.24
C CYS A 70 8.88 1.03 2.98
N ASN A 71 7.70 1.63 2.89
CA ASN A 71 6.43 0.93 2.66
C ASN A 71 6.33 0.21 1.29
N ARG A 72 7.21 0.51 0.33
CA ARG A 72 7.23 -0.11 -1.01
C ARG A 72 8.33 -1.15 -1.18
N CYS A 73 9.58 -0.80 -0.86
CA CYS A 73 10.73 -1.71 -1.08
C CYS A 73 11.20 -2.45 0.17
N GLY A 74 10.72 -2.05 1.36
CA GLY A 74 11.08 -2.68 2.63
C GLY A 74 12.48 -2.34 3.16
N VAL A 75 13.24 -1.46 2.48
CA VAL A 75 14.57 -1.08 2.97
C VAL A 75 14.48 -0.47 4.37
N ALA A 76 15.40 -0.86 5.24
CA ALA A 76 15.43 -0.45 6.63
C ALA A 76 16.15 0.90 6.80
N TYR A 77 15.66 1.66 7.76
CA TYR A 77 16.22 2.94 8.22
C TYR A 77 16.44 2.87 9.72
N ILE A 78 17.52 3.49 10.17
CA ILE A 78 17.68 3.87 11.57
C ILE A 78 17.07 5.26 11.74
N VAL A 79 16.19 5.41 12.73
CA VAL A 79 15.55 6.67 13.08
C VAL A 79 15.92 7.01 14.51
N GLY A 80 16.20 8.29 14.77
CA GLY A 80 16.52 8.73 16.11
C GLY A 80 16.75 10.23 16.22
N GLU A 81 16.99 10.67 17.43
CA GLU A 81 17.43 12.03 17.73
C GLU A 81 18.95 12.05 17.89
N LEU A 82 19.60 12.96 17.17
CA LEU A 82 21.02 13.25 17.32
C LEU A 82 21.25 14.15 18.54
N ARG A 83 22.08 13.69 19.46
CA ARG A 83 22.58 14.47 20.60
C ARG A 83 24.01 14.86 20.33
N ILE A 84 24.35 16.11 20.58
CA ILE A 84 25.70 16.64 20.44
C ILE A 84 26.34 16.67 21.83
N ASP A 85 27.49 16.03 21.99
CA ASP A 85 28.33 16.08 23.19
C ASP A 85 29.73 16.54 22.78
N GLY A 86 30.06 17.81 23.08
CA GLY A 86 31.26 18.46 22.56
C GLY A 86 31.26 18.56 21.03
N GLN A 87 32.21 17.86 20.38
CA GLN A 87 32.30 17.75 18.91
C GLN A 87 31.68 16.45 18.36
N GLU A 88 31.29 15.52 19.23
CA GLU A 88 30.77 14.21 18.85
C GLU A 88 29.24 14.22 18.77
N ARG A 89 28.68 13.36 17.90
CA ARG A 89 27.23 13.21 17.70
C ARG A 89 26.83 11.78 18.03
N PHE A 90 25.80 11.60 18.85
CA PHE A 90 25.26 10.29 19.24
C PHE A 90 23.79 10.17 18.84
N ILE A 91 23.39 9.02 18.32
CA ILE A 91 21.98 8.77 18.00
C ILE A 91 21.27 8.02 19.13
N SER A 92 20.06 8.45 19.47
CA SER A 92 19.20 7.79 20.46
C SER A 92 17.77 7.58 19.93
N PRO A 93 17.05 6.53 20.36
CA PRO A 93 15.66 6.30 19.97
C PRO A 93 14.75 7.48 20.34
N LEU A 94 13.75 7.78 19.51
CA LEU A 94 12.86 8.94 19.69
C LEU A 94 11.99 8.80 20.94
N LYS A 95 11.84 9.88 21.72
CA LYS A 95 10.97 9.93 22.91
C LYS A 95 9.53 10.30 22.54
N GLY A 96 8.64 9.29 22.47
CA GLY A 96 7.20 9.45 22.26
C GLY A 96 6.79 9.68 20.79
N ASP A 97 5.48 9.78 20.56
CA ASP A 97 4.90 10.01 19.22
C ASP A 97 5.06 11.48 18.75
N MET A 98 5.06 12.41 19.70
CA MET A 98 5.12 13.87 19.48
C MET A 98 6.49 14.45 19.87
N ALA A 99 7.57 14.00 19.24
CA ALA A 99 8.82 14.77 19.28
C ALA A 99 8.76 15.94 18.27
N SER A 100 7.68 16.72 18.28
CA SER A 100 7.48 17.93 17.48
C SER A 100 7.70 19.16 18.37
N GLY A 101 8.85 19.17 19.05
CA GLY A 101 9.37 20.37 19.69
C GLY A 101 10.32 21.06 18.72
N ALA A 102 10.16 22.37 18.55
CA ALA A 102 11.14 23.19 17.84
C ALA A 102 12.53 22.95 18.47
N GLY A 103 13.45 22.32 17.72
CA GLY A 103 14.81 22.01 18.18
C GLY A 103 15.20 20.52 18.22
N SER A 104 14.29 19.56 17.97
CA SER A 104 14.68 18.14 17.90
C SER A 104 15.51 17.85 16.64
N GLN A 105 16.76 17.42 16.78
CA GLN A 105 17.60 16.98 15.66
C GLN A 105 17.25 15.54 15.25
N ARG A 106 16.01 15.32 14.81
CA ARG A 106 15.62 14.03 14.22
C ARG A 106 16.47 13.74 13.00
N ALA A 107 16.86 12.48 12.84
CA ALA A 107 17.64 12.03 11.72
C ALA A 107 17.21 10.63 11.26
N TYR A 108 17.25 10.44 9.95
CA TYR A 108 16.97 9.18 9.28
C TYR A 108 18.21 8.73 8.54
N PHE A 109 18.59 7.48 8.75
CA PHE A 109 19.75 6.86 8.13
C PHE A 109 19.32 5.59 7.40
N ILE A 110 19.41 5.58 6.07
CA ILE A 110 19.15 4.38 5.29
C ILE A 110 20.30 3.38 5.44
N ILE A 111 19.95 2.11 5.66
CA ILE A 111 20.89 1.00 5.68
C ILE A 111 21.01 0.46 4.25
N ALA A 112 21.92 1.04 3.46
CA ALA A 112 22.18 0.62 2.09
C ALA A 112 23.62 0.93 1.67
N ASP A 113 24.26 -0.02 0.99
CA ASP A 113 25.64 0.13 0.47
C ASP A 113 25.71 1.13 -0.69
N ALA A 114 24.71 1.11 -1.57
CA ALA A 114 24.60 1.99 -2.73
C ALA A 114 23.13 2.39 -2.97
N LEU A 115 22.96 3.55 -3.59
CA LEU A 115 21.66 4.09 -4.00
C LEU A 115 21.55 4.08 -5.54
N PRO A 116 20.38 3.79 -6.11
CA PRO A 116 20.15 3.90 -7.54
C PRO A 116 20.20 5.35 -8.03
N HIS A 117 20.26 5.54 -9.34
CA HIS A 117 20.09 6.85 -9.98
C HIS A 117 18.70 7.43 -9.69
N ALA A 118 18.56 8.76 -9.82
CA ALA A 118 17.26 9.43 -9.76
C ALA A 118 16.27 8.80 -10.78
N ASN A 119 15.02 8.62 -10.35
CA ASN A 119 13.96 8.00 -11.13
C ASN A 119 13.04 9.08 -11.72
N GLU A 120 13.17 9.36 -13.02
CA GLU A 120 12.38 10.37 -13.71
C GLU A 120 10.86 10.06 -13.72
N ASP A 121 10.46 8.80 -13.52
CA ASP A 121 9.04 8.43 -13.41
C ASP A 121 8.36 8.99 -12.15
N GLU A 122 9.13 9.55 -11.22
CA GLU A 122 8.62 10.15 -9.97
C GLU A 122 8.61 11.69 -10.05
N ASP A 123 9.31 12.33 -10.99
CA ASP A 123 9.40 13.80 -11.11
C ASP A 123 8.03 14.50 -11.21
N ILE A 124 7.12 13.91 -11.98
CA ILE A 124 5.76 14.45 -12.22
C ILE A 124 4.94 14.47 -10.93
N THR A 125 5.18 13.49 -10.07
CA THR A 125 4.50 13.35 -8.79
C THR A 125 5.18 14.16 -7.69
N SER A 126 6.45 14.55 -7.84
CA SER A 126 7.22 15.01 -6.67
C SER A 126 8.19 16.18 -6.82
N GLY A 127 8.28 16.84 -7.96
CA GLY A 127 9.19 17.98 -8.14
C GLY A 127 10.67 17.60 -8.26
N ASP A 128 11.44 18.47 -8.94
CA ASP A 128 12.77 18.18 -9.50
C ASP A 128 13.96 18.31 -8.52
N GLU A 129 13.75 18.21 -7.21
CA GLU A 129 14.83 18.36 -6.23
C GLU A 129 15.58 17.04 -6.02
N GLU A 130 16.85 17.00 -6.44
CA GLU A 130 17.81 15.95 -6.11
C GLU A 130 18.22 16.08 -4.63
N GLU A 131 17.92 15.05 -3.85
CA GLU A 131 18.27 14.95 -2.44
C GLU A 131 19.69 14.35 -2.30
N ASP A 132 20.63 15.07 -1.68
CA ASP A 132 22.00 14.58 -1.44
C ASP A 132 22.07 13.68 -0.20
N TRP A 133 22.17 12.37 -0.42
CA TRP A 133 22.29 11.37 0.65
C TRP A 133 23.76 11.14 1.04
N LEU A 134 24.23 11.91 2.01
CA LEU A 134 25.60 11.87 2.52
C LEU A 134 25.92 10.59 3.30
N GLN A 135 27.17 10.13 3.20
CA GLN A 135 27.65 8.90 3.83
C GLN A 135 28.05 9.12 5.30
N TYR A 136 27.60 8.24 6.18
CA TYR A 136 27.90 8.25 7.61
C TYR A 136 28.29 6.85 8.11
N THR A 137 28.97 6.81 9.25
CA THR A 137 29.27 5.59 9.98
C THR A 137 28.72 5.69 11.40
N ILE A 138 28.00 4.65 11.85
CA ILE A 138 27.43 4.54 13.20
C ILE A 138 28.12 3.43 13.99
N CYS A 139 28.49 3.70 15.24
CA CYS A 139 28.96 2.69 16.19
C CYS A 139 27.79 1.88 16.76
N GLN A 140 27.79 0.56 16.57
CA GLN A 140 26.70 -0.32 17.02
C GLN A 140 26.60 -0.44 18.56
N THR A 141 27.64 -0.07 19.31
CA THR A 141 27.64 -0.17 20.79
C THR A 141 27.22 1.12 21.49
N CYS A 142 27.77 2.28 21.10
CA CYS A 142 27.49 3.55 21.77
C CYS A 142 26.58 4.49 20.99
N GLY A 143 26.36 4.24 19.69
CA GLY A 143 25.57 5.13 18.83
C GLY A 143 26.31 6.37 18.34
N LEU A 144 27.65 6.44 18.46
CA LEU A 144 28.45 7.52 17.85
C LEU A 144 28.21 7.55 16.34
N VAL A 145 27.97 8.74 15.78
CA VAL A 145 27.73 9.01 14.37
C VAL A 145 28.82 9.93 13.83
N VAL A 146 29.54 9.50 12.80
CA VAL A 146 30.59 10.28 12.13
C VAL A 146 30.32 10.38 10.63
N GLU A 147 30.58 11.54 10.05
CA GLU A 147 30.38 11.84 8.63
C GLU A 147 31.64 11.46 7.85
N ASP A 148 31.51 10.54 6.89
CA ASP A 148 32.58 10.06 6.00
C ASP A 148 33.97 9.83 6.66
N GLN A 149 33.97 9.43 7.93
CA GLN A 149 35.17 9.26 8.75
C GLN A 149 35.14 7.93 9.51
N LYS A 150 36.30 7.53 10.05
CA LYS A 150 36.40 6.35 10.93
C LYS A 150 35.85 6.70 12.32
N LEU A 151 35.27 5.69 12.99
CA LEU A 151 34.81 5.83 14.37
C LEU A 151 35.98 6.16 15.31
N THR A 152 35.79 7.14 16.19
CA THR A 152 36.76 7.60 17.20
C THR A 152 36.55 6.98 18.58
N CYS A 153 35.42 6.30 18.81
CA CYS A 153 35.08 5.71 20.11
C CYS A 153 35.93 4.47 20.46
N THR A 154 36.05 4.18 21.77
CA THR A 154 36.80 3.03 22.31
C THR A 154 36.04 1.70 22.33
N CYS A 155 34.81 1.65 21.79
CA CYS A 155 33.92 0.50 21.94
C CYS A 155 34.34 -0.78 21.19
N GLN A 156 35.38 -0.72 20.34
CA GLN A 156 35.86 -1.84 19.49
C GLN A 156 34.74 -2.54 18.69
N SER A 157 33.64 -1.82 18.42
CA SER A 157 32.47 -2.33 17.72
C SER A 157 32.67 -2.33 16.22
N GLN A 158 31.97 -3.22 15.52
CA GLN A 158 31.87 -3.12 14.06
C GLN A 158 31.15 -1.82 13.66
N PRO A 159 31.66 -1.09 12.66
CA PRO A 159 31.00 0.10 12.12
C PRO A 159 29.81 -0.30 11.24
N LEU A 160 28.71 0.44 11.37
CA LEU A 160 27.58 0.34 10.45
C LEU A 160 27.63 1.51 9.47
N LYS A 161 27.84 1.23 8.18
CA LYS A 161 27.78 2.24 7.11
C LYS A 161 26.34 2.53 6.76
N VAL A 162 25.99 3.81 6.70
CA VAL A 162 24.64 4.29 6.40
C VAL A 162 24.72 5.56 5.58
N ARG A 163 23.57 6.00 5.04
CA ARG A 163 23.45 7.32 4.41
C ARG A 163 22.35 8.13 5.08
N ARG A 164 22.60 9.41 5.34
CA ARG A 164 21.65 10.28 6.04
C ARG A 164 20.75 11.01 5.04
N ALA A 165 19.46 11.13 5.36
CA ALA A 165 18.54 11.96 4.61
C ALA A 165 18.89 13.46 4.75
N PRO A 166 18.73 14.28 3.70
CA PRO A 166 19.15 15.69 3.71
C PRO A 166 18.20 16.66 4.43
N PHE A 167 17.10 16.20 5.04
CA PHE A 167 16.14 17.07 5.72
C PHE A 167 16.21 16.97 7.24
N ASP A 168 15.84 18.06 7.92
CA ASP A 168 15.57 18.08 9.35
C ASP A 168 14.11 17.71 9.62
N GLY A 169 13.79 17.17 10.81
CA GLY A 169 12.50 16.52 11.11
C GLY A 169 11.23 17.36 10.99
N SER A 170 11.30 18.57 10.40
CA SER A 170 10.18 19.42 10.04
C SER A 170 9.42 18.92 8.80
N ASP A 171 10.04 18.07 7.94
CA ASP A 171 9.49 17.68 6.64
C ASP A 171 9.31 16.15 6.44
N ASP A 172 9.17 15.38 7.53
CA ASP A 172 8.98 13.91 7.53
C ASP A 172 7.88 13.42 6.56
N LYS A 173 6.89 14.27 6.26
CA LYS A 173 5.77 13.96 5.37
C LYS A 173 6.16 13.91 3.89
N ASN A 174 7.24 14.57 3.50
CA ASN A 174 7.73 14.68 2.13
C ASN A 174 8.95 13.78 1.86
N MET A 175 9.40 13.01 2.85
CA MET A 175 10.54 12.10 2.72
C MET A 175 10.37 11.14 1.53
N SER A 176 11.40 11.09 0.68
CA SER A 176 11.51 10.10 -0.38
C SER A 176 12.36 8.90 0.04
N CYS A 177 12.03 7.71 -0.47
CA CYS A 177 12.90 6.56 -0.33
C CYS A 177 13.95 6.57 -1.46
N PRO A 178 15.24 6.84 -1.22
CA PRO A 178 16.24 6.92 -2.28
C PRO A 178 16.53 5.54 -2.91
N ALA A 179 16.19 4.45 -2.24
CA ALA A 179 16.44 3.10 -2.75
C ALA A 179 15.42 2.65 -3.81
N CYS A 180 14.20 3.19 -3.81
CA CYS A 180 13.16 2.85 -4.79
C CYS A 180 12.39 4.06 -5.34
N SER A 181 12.86 5.26 -5.00
CA SER A 181 12.31 6.58 -5.36
C SER A 181 10.86 6.83 -4.96
N THR A 182 10.32 6.04 -4.03
CA THR A 182 8.92 6.21 -3.61
C THR A 182 8.77 7.47 -2.77
N ARG A 183 7.82 8.31 -3.16
CA ARG A 183 7.38 9.50 -2.44
C ARG A 183 5.89 9.35 -2.13
N SER A 184 5.58 9.16 -0.86
CA SER A 184 4.22 9.08 -0.33
C SER A 184 4.23 9.70 1.06
N GLN A 185 3.06 10.11 1.57
CA GLN A 185 2.95 10.37 3.00
C GLN A 185 3.42 9.12 3.75
N ALA A 186 4.39 9.29 4.65
CA ALA A 186 5.06 8.20 5.36
C ALA A 186 5.68 7.12 4.44
N ALA A 187 6.32 7.51 3.34
CA ALA A 187 7.08 6.58 2.48
C ALA A 187 8.09 5.75 3.29
N VAL A 188 8.72 6.39 4.28
CA VAL A 188 9.46 5.73 5.36
C VAL A 188 8.58 5.71 6.60
N PHE A 189 8.16 4.51 6.96
CA PHE A 189 7.21 4.27 8.03
C PHE A 189 7.93 3.70 9.25
N ARG A 190 7.88 4.43 10.37
CA ARG A 190 8.22 3.89 11.69
C ARG A 190 7.18 2.83 12.02
N LEU A 191 7.59 1.71 12.62
CA LEU A 191 6.69 0.59 12.98
C LEU A 191 5.79 0.91 14.19
N LEU A 192 5.36 2.17 14.28
CA LEU A 192 4.37 2.68 15.20
C LEU A 192 3.00 2.48 14.58
N THR A 193 2.20 1.62 15.17
CA THR A 193 0.80 1.58 14.82
C THR A 193 0.11 2.67 15.64
N GLY A 194 -0.17 3.83 15.03
CA GLY A 194 -0.88 4.94 15.69
C GLY A 194 -2.25 4.52 16.24
N GLN A 195 -3.00 5.41 16.89
CA GLN A 195 -4.24 5.01 17.57
C GLN A 195 -5.33 4.48 16.61
N ASP A 196 -5.46 5.03 15.41
CA ASP A 196 -6.61 4.71 14.55
C ASP A 196 -6.44 3.41 13.75
N ALA A 197 -5.24 3.11 13.24
CA ALA A 197 -5.04 1.94 12.37
C ALA A 197 -5.34 0.60 13.08
N PRO A 198 -4.78 0.28 14.26
CA PRO A 198 -5.14 -0.92 15.02
C PRO A 198 -6.63 -0.97 15.37
N VAL A 199 -7.22 0.17 15.72
CA VAL A 199 -8.64 0.24 16.11
C VAL A 199 -9.52 -0.04 14.89
N SER A 200 -9.15 0.42 13.69
CA SER A 200 -9.86 0.06 12.46
C SER A 200 -9.73 -1.42 12.10
N VAL A 201 -8.56 -2.02 12.31
CA VAL A 201 -8.33 -3.46 12.13
C VAL A 201 -9.21 -4.27 13.10
N LEU A 202 -9.25 -3.87 14.37
CA LEU A 202 -10.07 -4.52 15.39
C LEU A 202 -11.56 -4.31 15.13
N ALA A 203 -11.99 -3.10 14.74
CA ALA A 203 -13.37 -2.80 14.39
C ALA A 203 -13.84 -3.64 13.20
N THR A 204 -13.02 -3.73 12.15
CA THR A 204 -13.28 -4.57 10.98
C THR A 204 -13.38 -6.05 11.36
N ALA A 205 -12.41 -6.56 12.14
CA ALA A 205 -12.41 -7.94 12.59
C ALA A 205 -13.62 -8.27 13.47
N LEU A 206 -13.99 -7.36 14.38
CA LEU A 206 -15.15 -7.52 15.25
C LEU A 206 -16.46 -7.48 14.45
N TYR A 207 -16.66 -6.45 13.64
CA TYR A 207 -17.87 -6.24 12.84
C TYR A 207 -18.17 -7.44 11.94
N THR A 208 -17.14 -8.01 11.31
CA THR A 208 -17.28 -9.15 10.39
C THR A 208 -17.62 -10.46 11.08
N GLN A 209 -17.39 -10.56 12.40
CA GLN A 209 -17.79 -11.70 13.22
C GLN A 209 -19.17 -11.52 13.86
N LEU A 210 -19.76 -10.31 13.80
CA LEU A 210 -21.11 -10.11 14.30
C LEU A 210 -22.10 -10.95 13.47
N PRO A 211 -23.03 -11.66 14.12
CA PRO A 211 -24.11 -12.33 13.40
C PRO A 211 -25.02 -11.29 12.73
N PRO A 212 -25.73 -11.64 11.65
CA PRO A 212 -26.87 -10.84 11.17
C PRO A 212 -27.89 -10.61 12.29
N SER A 213 -28.78 -9.65 12.10
CA SER A 213 -29.95 -9.49 12.97
C SER A 213 -30.86 -10.73 12.90
N ASP A 214 -31.42 -11.13 14.03
CA ASP A 214 -32.39 -12.24 14.11
C ASP A 214 -33.76 -11.83 13.52
N ASP A 215 -34.03 -10.53 13.42
CA ASP A 215 -35.25 -9.99 12.83
C ASP A 215 -35.16 -9.91 11.30
N GLN A 216 -36.02 -10.68 10.61
CA GLN A 216 -36.09 -10.71 9.15
C GLN A 216 -36.43 -9.35 8.54
N GLU A 217 -37.18 -8.50 9.25
CA GLU A 217 -37.50 -7.15 8.78
C GLU A 217 -36.28 -6.23 8.80
N THR A 218 -35.18 -6.59 9.46
CA THR A 218 -33.96 -5.76 9.49
C THR A 218 -32.82 -6.34 8.66
N GLN A 219 -32.95 -7.56 8.14
CA GLN A 219 -31.89 -8.20 7.35
C GLN A 219 -31.65 -7.57 5.97
N TYR A 220 -32.61 -6.78 5.46
CA TYR A 220 -32.41 -6.01 4.22
C TYR A 220 -31.54 -4.76 4.44
N LEU A 221 -31.35 -4.34 5.69
CA LEU A 221 -30.58 -3.15 6.04
C LEU A 221 -29.06 -3.37 5.84
N PRO A 222 -28.27 -2.28 5.78
CA PRO A 222 -26.82 -2.35 5.67
C PRO A 222 -26.21 -3.35 6.66
N GLY A 223 -25.36 -4.24 6.15
CA GLY A 223 -24.72 -5.25 6.96
C GLY A 223 -25.66 -6.31 7.53
N GLN A 224 -26.85 -6.48 6.95
CA GLN A 224 -27.89 -7.42 7.41
C GLN A 224 -28.34 -7.14 8.85
N GLY A 225 -28.46 -5.86 9.20
CA GLY A 225 -28.91 -5.41 10.52
C GLY A 225 -27.86 -5.51 11.63
N ARG A 226 -26.59 -5.79 11.31
CA ARG A 226 -25.48 -5.74 12.27
C ARG A 226 -25.39 -4.36 12.90
N LYS A 227 -25.00 -4.26 14.18
CA LYS A 227 -24.77 -2.96 14.84
C LYS A 227 -23.54 -2.98 15.74
N LEU A 228 -22.66 -2.01 15.55
CA LEU A 228 -21.46 -1.79 16.37
C LEU A 228 -21.45 -0.36 16.95
N LEU A 229 -21.32 -0.26 18.26
CA LEU A 229 -21.12 1.03 18.92
C LEU A 229 -19.64 1.22 19.26
N MET A 230 -19.10 2.40 18.97
CA MET A 230 -17.70 2.73 19.24
C MET A 230 -17.59 3.95 20.14
N PHE A 231 -16.65 3.93 21.08
CA PHE A 231 -16.39 5.06 21.99
C PHE A 231 -14.96 5.58 21.85
N ALA A 232 -14.81 6.89 21.76
CA ALA A 232 -13.56 7.62 21.92
C ALA A 232 -13.69 8.68 23.04
N ASP A 233 -12.60 8.97 23.74
CA ASP A 233 -12.61 9.95 24.84
C ASP A 233 -12.69 11.40 24.36
N SER A 234 -12.21 11.66 23.14
CA SER A 234 -12.24 12.98 22.51
C SER A 234 -13.29 13.04 21.42
N ARG A 235 -13.95 14.20 21.30
CA ARG A 235 -14.87 14.50 20.19
C ARG A 235 -14.16 14.47 18.85
N GLN A 236 -12.93 14.99 18.78
CA GLN A 236 -12.15 15.01 17.54
C GLN A 236 -11.77 13.61 17.09
N ASP A 237 -11.43 12.73 18.04
CA ASP A 237 -11.09 11.34 17.74
C ASP A 237 -12.31 10.58 17.21
N ALA A 238 -13.48 10.75 17.84
CA ALA A 238 -14.72 10.14 17.37
C ALA A 238 -15.09 10.61 15.95
N ALA A 239 -15.02 11.92 15.71
CA ALA A 239 -15.33 12.56 14.42
C ALA A 239 -14.40 12.11 13.30
N TYR A 240 -13.09 12.09 13.56
CA TYR A 240 -12.08 11.69 12.56
C TYR A 240 -12.13 10.19 12.27
N PHE A 241 -12.40 9.36 13.29
CA PHE A 241 -12.35 7.91 13.15
C PHE A 241 -13.50 7.35 12.30
N ALA A 242 -14.68 7.96 12.32
CA ALA A 242 -15.83 7.51 11.52
C ALA A 242 -15.53 7.41 10.00
N PRO A 243 -15.16 8.51 9.30
CA PRO A 243 -14.81 8.45 7.88
C PRO A 243 -13.53 7.65 7.62
N TYR A 244 -12.60 7.57 8.58
CA TYR A 244 -11.41 6.73 8.46
C TYR A 244 -11.74 5.23 8.43
N LEU A 245 -12.60 4.77 9.34
CA LEU A 245 -13.05 3.38 9.38
C LEU A 245 -13.85 3.03 8.12
N GLU A 246 -14.81 3.87 7.73
CA GLU A 246 -15.65 3.62 6.57
C GLU A 246 -14.80 3.49 5.30
N ARG A 247 -13.90 4.45 5.05
CA ARG A 247 -13.00 4.40 3.89
C ARG A 247 -12.12 3.14 3.88
N THR A 248 -11.48 2.83 5.00
CA THR A 248 -10.55 1.68 5.06
C THR A 248 -11.28 0.34 4.89
N PHE A 249 -12.49 0.21 5.45
CA PHE A 249 -13.33 -0.96 5.26
C PHE A 249 -13.81 -1.09 3.82
N ASN A 250 -14.28 0.00 3.21
CA ASN A 250 -14.75 0.01 1.82
C ASN A 250 -13.63 -0.34 0.84
N ASP A 251 -12.42 0.21 1.01
CA ASP A 251 -11.26 -0.16 0.17
C ASP A 251 -10.95 -1.67 0.21
N ILE A 252 -11.24 -2.33 1.34
CA ILE A 252 -11.06 -3.78 1.50
C ILE A 252 -12.23 -4.54 0.89
N LEU A 253 -13.46 -4.08 1.12
CA LEU A 253 -14.68 -4.66 0.58
C LEU A 253 -14.68 -4.63 -0.95
N GLU A 254 -14.28 -3.51 -1.55
CA GLU A 254 -14.14 -3.33 -3.00
C GLU A 254 -13.24 -4.41 -3.61
N ARG A 255 -12.01 -4.55 -3.09
CA ARG A 255 -11.05 -5.55 -3.57
C ARG A 255 -11.51 -6.98 -3.30
N ARG A 256 -12.17 -7.21 -2.17
CA ARG A 256 -12.82 -8.50 -1.88
C ARG A 256 -13.86 -8.85 -2.94
N LEU A 257 -14.73 -7.89 -3.30
CA LEU A 257 -15.78 -8.08 -4.31
C LEU A 257 -15.19 -8.30 -5.71
N ILE A 258 -14.19 -7.51 -6.11
CA ILE A 258 -13.46 -7.70 -7.37
C ILE A 258 -12.89 -9.12 -7.44
N TYR A 259 -12.15 -9.53 -6.41
CA TYR A 259 -11.52 -10.84 -6.41
C TYR A 259 -12.53 -11.99 -6.37
N LYS A 260 -13.60 -11.85 -5.58
CA LYS A 260 -14.70 -12.82 -5.53
C LYS A 260 -15.37 -12.98 -6.90
N ALA A 261 -15.68 -11.87 -7.57
CA ALA A 261 -16.29 -11.87 -8.91
C ALA A 261 -15.44 -12.63 -9.94
N LEU A 262 -14.10 -12.50 -9.85
CA LEU A 262 -13.18 -13.21 -10.74
C LEU A 262 -13.04 -14.69 -10.37
N LEU A 263 -13.05 -15.05 -9.09
CA LEU A 263 -12.92 -16.44 -8.67
C LEU A 263 -14.14 -17.30 -9.01
N GLU A 264 -15.34 -16.73 -8.91
CA GLU A 264 -16.60 -17.45 -9.14
C GLU A 264 -16.95 -17.58 -10.64
N ASP A 265 -16.26 -16.87 -11.53
CA ASP A 265 -16.48 -16.94 -12.97
C ASP A 265 -15.41 -17.82 -13.67
N GLU A 266 -15.88 -18.79 -14.47
CA GLU A 266 -14.99 -19.71 -15.19
C GLU A 266 -14.16 -19.01 -16.28
N ALA A 267 -14.77 -18.09 -17.03
CA ALA A 267 -14.08 -17.37 -18.09
C ALA A 267 -13.02 -16.40 -17.52
N ALA A 268 -13.23 -15.89 -16.31
CA ALA A 268 -12.23 -15.11 -15.58
C ALA A 268 -11.02 -15.96 -15.19
N ARG A 269 -11.25 -17.16 -14.63
CA ARG A 269 -10.18 -18.11 -14.29
C ARG A 269 -9.37 -18.58 -15.50
N ASP A 270 -10.00 -18.66 -16.66
CA ASP A 270 -9.36 -18.92 -17.95
C ASP A 270 -8.63 -17.70 -18.55
N GLY A 271 -8.69 -16.54 -17.88
CA GLY A 271 -8.04 -15.30 -18.31
C GLY A 271 -8.66 -14.64 -19.54
N ARG A 272 -9.96 -14.83 -19.77
CA ARG A 272 -10.66 -14.28 -20.94
C ARG A 272 -11.35 -12.95 -20.66
N LEU A 273 -11.50 -12.56 -19.39
CA LEU A 273 -12.23 -11.35 -19.03
C LEU A 273 -11.34 -10.11 -19.07
N ARG A 274 -11.97 -9.01 -19.51
CA ARG A 274 -11.42 -7.66 -19.54
C ARG A 274 -12.38 -6.70 -18.85
N LEU A 275 -11.98 -5.44 -18.68
CA LEU A 275 -12.65 -4.45 -17.84
C LEU A 275 -14.18 -4.47 -17.91
N ASN A 276 -14.78 -4.38 -19.11
CA ASN A 276 -16.25 -4.35 -19.24
C ASN A 276 -16.93 -5.65 -18.79
N SER A 277 -16.33 -6.80 -19.09
CA SER A 277 -16.86 -8.10 -18.64
C SER A 277 -16.70 -8.27 -17.13
N VAL A 278 -15.56 -7.85 -16.57
CA VAL A 278 -15.33 -7.88 -15.12
C VAL A 278 -16.28 -6.93 -14.40
N ALA A 279 -16.53 -5.72 -14.94
CA ALA A 279 -17.46 -4.75 -14.36
C ALA A 279 -18.87 -5.31 -14.21
N LYS A 280 -19.34 -6.07 -15.21
CA LYS A 280 -20.64 -6.75 -15.13
C LYS A 280 -20.68 -7.79 -14.01
N LYS A 281 -19.65 -8.64 -13.90
CA LYS A 281 -19.57 -9.67 -12.84
C LYS A 281 -19.43 -9.07 -11.46
N LEU A 282 -18.69 -7.97 -11.37
CA LEU A 282 -18.54 -7.21 -10.13
C LEU A 282 -19.86 -6.57 -9.70
N LEU A 283 -20.64 -6.03 -10.64
CA LEU A 283 -21.96 -5.48 -10.36
C LEU A 283 -22.87 -6.52 -9.71
N ASP A 284 -22.95 -7.73 -10.27
CA ASP A 284 -23.76 -8.82 -9.70
C ASP A 284 -23.38 -9.11 -8.24
N GLN A 285 -22.08 -9.13 -7.91
CA GLN A 285 -21.58 -9.35 -6.56
C GLN A 285 -21.85 -8.17 -5.62
N ALA A 286 -21.72 -6.95 -6.11
CA ALA A 286 -21.98 -5.74 -5.36
C ALA A 286 -23.48 -5.59 -5.02
N GLU A 287 -24.37 -5.87 -5.96
CA GLU A 287 -25.82 -5.87 -5.72
C GLU A 287 -26.22 -6.92 -4.69
N ALA A 288 -25.67 -8.14 -4.78
CA ALA A 288 -25.88 -9.18 -3.78
C ALA A 288 -25.34 -8.82 -2.38
N ALA A 289 -24.33 -7.95 -2.31
CA ALA A 289 -23.77 -7.46 -1.05
C ALA A 289 -24.53 -6.26 -0.47
N GLY A 290 -25.50 -5.69 -1.20
CA GLY A 290 -26.34 -4.57 -0.73
C GLY A 290 -25.56 -3.28 -0.47
N ILE A 291 -24.51 -3.01 -1.26
CA ILE A 291 -23.60 -1.87 -1.03
C ILE A 291 -24.06 -0.55 -1.67
N PHE A 292 -25.07 -0.59 -2.55
CA PHE A 292 -25.53 0.59 -3.27
C PHE A 292 -26.67 1.30 -2.54
N PRO A 293 -26.68 2.64 -2.53
CA PRO A 293 -27.88 3.40 -2.19
C PRO A 293 -29.03 3.06 -3.16
N GLU A 294 -30.26 2.98 -2.65
CA GLU A 294 -31.44 2.64 -3.47
C GLU A 294 -31.66 3.59 -4.66
N ARG A 295 -31.32 4.87 -4.49
CA ARG A 295 -31.48 5.90 -5.52
C ARG A 295 -30.55 5.73 -6.73
N MET A 296 -29.50 4.93 -6.61
CA MET A 296 -28.49 4.80 -7.65
C MET A 296 -29.01 3.89 -8.75
N ASP A 297 -29.04 4.37 -9.99
CA ASP A 297 -29.51 3.60 -11.13
C ASP A 297 -28.44 2.64 -11.68
N TYR A 298 -28.79 1.89 -12.72
CA TYR A 298 -27.89 0.90 -13.31
C TYR A 298 -26.63 1.55 -13.96
N GLU A 299 -26.77 2.69 -14.62
CA GLU A 299 -25.64 3.33 -15.30
C GLU A 299 -24.66 3.94 -14.29
N GLU A 300 -25.17 4.58 -13.24
CA GLU A 300 -24.39 5.09 -12.12
C GLU A 300 -23.62 3.96 -11.42
N ARG A 301 -24.29 2.84 -11.10
CA ARG A 301 -23.65 1.66 -10.51
C ARG A 301 -22.55 1.08 -11.41
N MET A 302 -22.84 0.93 -12.70
CA MET A 302 -21.86 0.41 -13.67
C MET A 302 -20.66 1.34 -13.84
N GLY A 303 -20.90 2.66 -13.84
CA GLY A 303 -19.84 3.67 -13.83
C GLY A 303 -18.92 3.51 -12.61
N LEU A 304 -19.50 3.36 -11.43
CA LEU A 304 -18.76 3.12 -10.18
C LEU A 304 -17.94 1.82 -10.23
N MET A 305 -18.51 0.72 -10.72
CA MET A 305 -17.78 -0.55 -10.87
C MET A 305 -16.57 -0.41 -11.81
N LYS A 306 -16.72 0.31 -12.91
CA LYS A 306 -15.60 0.59 -13.82
C LYS A 306 -14.56 1.50 -13.16
N ALA A 307 -14.97 2.48 -12.36
CA ALA A 307 -14.05 3.34 -11.61
C ALA A 307 -13.22 2.52 -10.61
N TRP A 308 -13.86 1.60 -9.86
CA TRP A 308 -13.18 0.66 -8.96
C TRP A 308 -12.13 -0.18 -9.68
N LEU A 309 -12.48 -0.72 -10.84
CA LEU A 309 -11.58 -1.53 -11.65
C LEU A 309 -10.41 -0.70 -12.21
N ILE A 310 -10.65 0.52 -12.71
CA ILE A 310 -9.55 1.38 -13.14
C ILE A 310 -8.61 1.69 -11.98
N ARG A 311 -9.14 2.01 -10.79
CA ARG A 311 -8.34 2.30 -9.59
C ARG A 311 -7.46 1.12 -9.18
N GLU A 312 -7.99 -0.11 -9.23
CA GLU A 312 -7.23 -1.33 -8.95
C GLU A 312 -6.17 -1.60 -10.04
N MET A 313 -6.49 -1.35 -11.31
CA MET A 313 -5.57 -1.53 -12.44
C MET A 313 -4.40 -0.53 -12.43
N THR A 314 -4.60 0.70 -11.95
CA THR A 314 -3.58 1.75 -11.99
C THR A 314 -2.65 1.81 -10.78
N SER A 315 -2.65 0.78 -9.93
CA SER A 315 -1.73 0.64 -8.79
C SER A 315 -1.86 1.72 -7.70
N TRP A 316 -3.02 2.36 -7.56
CA TRP A 316 -3.33 3.21 -6.42
C TRP A 316 -3.32 2.36 -5.13
N ALA A 317 -2.61 2.85 -4.10
CA ALA A 317 -2.28 2.07 -2.89
C ALA A 317 -1.60 0.72 -3.19
N PHE A 318 -0.53 0.75 -4.00
CA PHE A 318 0.20 -0.44 -4.48
C PHE A 318 0.51 -1.50 -3.41
N SER A 319 0.76 -1.13 -2.15
CA SER A 319 1.04 -2.09 -1.07
C SER A 319 -0.15 -2.96 -0.67
N SER A 320 -1.39 -2.53 -0.96
CA SER A 320 -2.63 -3.24 -0.63
C SER A 320 -3.43 -3.68 -1.86
N SER A 321 -2.91 -3.52 -3.08
CA SER A 321 -3.59 -4.03 -4.30
C SER A 321 -3.65 -5.56 -4.36
N LEU A 322 -4.65 -6.10 -5.06
CA LEU A 322 -4.80 -7.53 -5.31
C LEU A 322 -3.57 -8.11 -6.02
N GLU A 323 -2.99 -7.35 -6.95
CA GLU A 323 -1.78 -7.76 -7.66
C GLU A 323 -0.60 -7.92 -6.70
N ARG A 324 -0.40 -6.95 -5.79
CA ARG A 324 0.70 -7.01 -4.81
C ARG A 324 0.48 -8.09 -3.75
N GLN A 325 -0.77 -8.43 -3.44
CA GLN A 325 -1.11 -9.56 -2.55
C GLN A 325 -0.98 -10.93 -3.24
N GLY A 326 -0.62 -10.98 -4.52
CA GLY A 326 -0.48 -12.22 -5.27
C GLY A 326 -1.82 -12.88 -5.60
N LEU A 327 -2.90 -12.10 -5.69
CA LEU A 327 -4.25 -12.58 -5.95
C LEU A 327 -4.73 -12.34 -7.38
N LEU A 328 -4.16 -11.36 -8.07
CA LEU A 328 -4.59 -10.93 -9.41
C LEU A 328 -3.38 -10.63 -10.29
N GLN A 329 -3.42 -11.06 -11.55
CA GLN A 329 -2.48 -10.64 -12.59
C GLN A 329 -3.21 -9.79 -13.62
N PHE A 330 -2.60 -8.66 -13.98
CA PHE A 330 -2.95 -7.91 -15.17
C PHE A 330 -2.06 -8.33 -16.33
N LYS A 331 -2.66 -8.79 -17.42
CA LYS A 331 -1.90 -9.24 -18.59
C LYS A 331 -2.35 -8.49 -19.84
N MET A 332 -1.41 -7.79 -20.49
CA MET A 332 -1.71 -7.17 -21.78
C MET A 332 -1.81 -8.25 -22.87
N VAL A 333 -2.86 -8.15 -23.69
CA VAL A 333 -3.10 -9.08 -24.79
C VAL A 333 -2.12 -8.85 -25.94
N LYS A 334 -1.25 -9.84 -26.14
CA LYS A 334 -0.33 -9.90 -27.28
C LYS A 334 -1.10 -9.79 -28.60
N PRO A 335 -0.69 -8.90 -29.54
CA PRO A 335 -1.24 -8.89 -30.88
C PRO A 335 -0.99 -10.20 -31.62
N ALA A 336 -2.01 -10.71 -32.31
CA ALA A 336 -1.89 -11.87 -33.17
C ALA A 336 -0.85 -11.63 -34.28
N GLY A 337 -0.03 -12.65 -34.58
CA GLY A 337 0.97 -12.58 -35.65
C GLY A 337 2.17 -11.67 -35.38
N CYS A 338 2.31 -11.12 -34.17
CA CYS A 338 3.47 -10.31 -33.82
C CYS A 338 4.68 -11.18 -33.43
N SER A 339 5.84 -10.89 -34.01
CA SER A 339 7.13 -11.49 -33.70
C SER A 339 8.00 -10.55 -32.85
N LEU A 340 8.91 -11.09 -32.05
CA LEU A 340 9.84 -10.26 -31.29
C LEU A 340 10.82 -9.52 -32.21
N PRO A 341 11.29 -8.32 -31.81
CA PRO A 341 12.41 -7.68 -32.45
C PRO A 341 13.66 -8.57 -32.41
N PRO A 342 14.31 -8.86 -33.56
CA PRO A 342 15.51 -9.70 -33.61
C PRO A 342 16.63 -9.30 -32.64
N PRO A 343 16.88 -7.99 -32.35
CA PRO A 343 17.91 -7.60 -31.38
C PRO A 343 17.72 -8.17 -29.97
N LEU A 344 16.50 -8.50 -29.53
CA LEU A 344 16.26 -9.09 -28.21
C LEU A 344 16.72 -10.56 -28.11
N LEU A 345 16.76 -11.26 -29.25
CA LEU A 345 17.15 -12.67 -29.34
C LEU A 345 18.65 -12.85 -29.57
N ALA A 346 19.35 -11.77 -29.95
CA ALA A 346 20.78 -11.76 -30.21
C ALA A 346 21.58 -11.18 -29.03
N PRO A 347 22.90 -11.39 -28.96
CA PRO A 347 23.76 -10.69 -28.00
C PRO A 347 23.59 -9.17 -28.12
N PRO A 348 23.66 -8.41 -27.00
CA PRO A 348 23.98 -8.86 -25.64
C PRO A 348 22.77 -9.36 -24.81
N TRP A 349 21.58 -9.41 -25.39
CA TRP A 349 20.34 -9.78 -24.68
C TRP A 349 20.17 -11.30 -24.61
N SER A 350 20.35 -11.98 -25.75
CA SER A 350 20.31 -13.44 -25.88
C SER A 350 19.12 -14.08 -25.15
N LEU A 351 17.94 -13.46 -25.29
CA LEU A 351 16.71 -13.94 -24.66
C LEU A 351 16.10 -15.06 -25.50
N SER A 352 15.47 -16.02 -24.82
CA SER A 352 14.54 -16.92 -25.51
C SER A 352 13.31 -16.15 -26.01
N GLU A 353 12.55 -16.75 -26.93
CA GLU A 353 11.32 -16.11 -27.42
C GLU A 353 10.32 -15.86 -26.28
N ALA A 354 10.18 -16.81 -25.35
CA ALA A 354 9.34 -16.63 -24.16
C ALA A 354 9.82 -15.46 -23.29
N GLU A 355 11.12 -15.40 -22.96
CA GLU A 355 11.68 -14.32 -22.14
C GLU A 355 11.59 -12.95 -22.82
N GLY A 356 11.73 -12.89 -24.14
CA GLY A 356 11.56 -11.63 -24.88
C GLY A 356 10.12 -11.12 -24.83
N TRP A 357 9.12 -12.01 -24.87
CA TRP A 357 7.72 -11.63 -24.68
C TRP A 357 7.45 -11.14 -23.26
N GLU A 358 7.96 -11.84 -22.25
CA GLU A 358 7.88 -11.40 -20.85
C GLU A 358 8.54 -10.04 -20.65
N LEU A 359 9.69 -9.78 -21.31
CA LEU A 359 10.34 -8.47 -21.27
C LEU A 359 9.41 -7.38 -21.83
N VAL A 360 8.80 -7.60 -23.01
CA VAL A 360 7.87 -6.64 -23.60
C VAL A 360 6.71 -6.34 -22.65
N LEU A 361 6.13 -7.38 -22.02
CA LEU A 361 5.04 -7.22 -21.06
C LEU A 361 5.49 -6.45 -19.81
N VAL A 362 6.65 -6.75 -19.23
CA VAL A 362 7.22 -6.01 -18.09
C VAL A 362 7.41 -4.53 -18.41
N LEU A 363 7.89 -4.20 -19.61
CA LEU A 363 8.09 -2.82 -20.04
C LEU A 363 6.75 -2.07 -20.19
N LEU A 364 5.73 -2.68 -20.79
CA LEU A 364 4.40 -2.06 -20.91
C LEU A 364 3.68 -1.98 -19.56
N ASP A 365 3.86 -2.98 -18.69
CA ASP A 365 3.30 -2.99 -17.34
C ASP A 365 3.83 -1.85 -16.47
N SER A 366 5.09 -1.47 -16.67
CA SER A 366 5.66 -0.31 -15.98
C SER A 366 4.93 1.00 -16.29
N LEU A 367 4.33 1.15 -17.47
CA LEU A 367 3.48 2.30 -17.83
C LEU A 367 2.11 2.21 -17.14
N ARG A 368 1.49 1.02 -17.12
CA ARG A 368 0.21 0.79 -16.42
C ARG A 368 0.30 1.16 -14.94
N ARG A 369 1.37 0.74 -14.26
CA ARG A 369 1.63 1.06 -12.84
C ARG A 369 1.82 2.56 -12.58
N LYS A 370 2.01 3.37 -13.62
CA LYS A 370 2.09 4.83 -13.58
C LYS A 370 0.81 5.51 -14.05
N SER A 371 -0.31 4.76 -14.08
CA SER A 371 -1.62 5.24 -14.55
C SER A 371 -1.65 5.68 -16.01
N ILE A 372 -0.68 5.25 -16.84
CA ILE A 372 -0.62 5.60 -18.27
C ILE A 372 -1.50 4.63 -19.07
N VAL A 373 -2.80 4.71 -18.79
CA VAL A 373 -3.86 3.90 -19.38
C VAL A 373 -5.06 4.77 -19.72
N THR A 374 -5.82 4.41 -20.74
CA THR A 374 -7.09 5.08 -21.05
C THR A 374 -8.15 4.77 -20.00
N PHE A 375 -9.15 5.65 -19.89
CA PHE A 375 -10.31 5.47 -19.03
C PHE A 375 -11.53 5.19 -19.92
N PRO A 376 -12.49 4.35 -19.49
CA PRO A 376 -13.75 4.16 -20.21
C PRO A 376 -14.61 5.44 -20.13
N ASP A 377 -15.47 5.68 -21.12
CA ASP A 377 -16.24 6.92 -21.26
C ASP A 377 -17.09 7.28 -20.03
N SER A 378 -17.53 6.29 -19.26
CA SER A 378 -18.34 6.48 -18.05
C SER A 378 -17.54 6.80 -16.78
N VAL A 379 -16.22 7.02 -16.89
CA VAL A 379 -15.33 7.26 -15.76
C VAL A 379 -14.48 8.50 -16.04
N ASP A 380 -14.71 9.58 -15.30
CA ASP A 380 -13.86 10.77 -15.41
C ASP A 380 -12.56 10.55 -14.61
N PRO A 381 -11.38 10.57 -15.24
CA PRO A 381 -10.10 10.48 -14.52
C PRO A 381 -9.86 11.62 -13.55
N ARG A 382 -10.64 12.71 -13.59
CA ARG A 382 -10.52 13.89 -12.70
C ARG A 382 -11.38 13.81 -11.44
N ASP A 383 -12.20 12.78 -11.32
CA ASP A 383 -13.06 12.57 -10.17
C ASP A 383 -12.24 12.46 -8.86
N GLU A 384 -12.80 12.97 -7.75
CA GLU A 384 -12.17 12.92 -6.43
C GLU A 384 -11.91 11.48 -5.96
N PHE A 385 -12.68 10.50 -6.45
CA PHE A 385 -12.44 9.08 -6.24
C PHE A 385 -11.02 8.62 -6.62
N PHE A 386 -10.39 9.29 -7.59
CA PHE A 386 -9.00 9.01 -8.03
C PHE A 386 -7.95 9.89 -7.32
N ALA A 387 -8.32 10.71 -6.34
CA ALA A 387 -7.37 11.53 -5.61
C ALA A 387 -6.28 10.66 -4.93
N PRO A 388 -5.03 11.15 -4.83
CA PRO A 388 -4.53 12.45 -5.28
C PRO A 388 -4.06 12.48 -6.74
N LEU A 389 -4.28 11.40 -7.51
CA LEU A 389 -3.87 11.36 -8.91
C LEU A 389 -4.83 12.19 -9.76
N ASN A 390 -6.13 11.88 -9.68
CA ASN A 390 -7.29 12.55 -10.29
C ASN A 390 -6.98 13.42 -11.53
N ARG A 391 -6.23 12.85 -12.47
CA ARG A 391 -5.89 13.41 -13.79
C ARG A 391 -5.39 12.29 -14.70
N PRO A 392 -5.48 12.45 -16.03
CA PRO A 392 -4.89 11.50 -16.97
C PRO A 392 -3.36 11.63 -17.00
N TYR A 393 -2.67 10.49 -17.14
CA TYR A 393 -1.22 10.39 -17.31
C TYR A 393 -0.88 9.86 -18.70
N TYR A 394 0.20 10.38 -19.28
CA TYR A 394 0.58 10.06 -20.66
C TYR A 394 2.06 9.68 -20.78
N VAL A 395 2.41 9.05 -21.90
CA VAL A 395 3.79 8.76 -22.31
C VAL A 395 4.12 9.33 -23.69
N SER A 396 5.29 9.94 -23.81
CA SER A 396 5.93 10.33 -25.08
C SER A 396 7.31 9.66 -25.19
N ASN A 397 8.00 9.75 -26.34
CA ASN A 397 9.32 9.13 -26.48
C ASN A 397 10.31 9.63 -25.41
N LEU A 398 10.38 10.95 -25.24
CA LEU A 398 11.15 11.63 -24.21
C LEU A 398 10.21 12.51 -23.40
N SER A 399 10.54 12.76 -22.14
CA SER A 399 9.76 13.68 -21.30
C SER A 399 9.70 15.09 -21.88
N LEU A 400 8.73 15.89 -21.46
CA LEU A 400 8.69 17.31 -21.80
C LEU A 400 9.84 18.06 -21.11
N THR A 401 10.46 19.00 -21.83
CA THR A 401 11.54 19.84 -21.29
C THR A 401 11.02 21.01 -20.48
N ASP A 402 9.81 21.49 -20.77
CA ASP A 402 9.15 22.54 -20.00
C ASP A 402 8.51 21.91 -18.74
N PRO A 403 8.99 22.27 -17.52
CA PRO A 403 8.47 21.73 -16.28
C PRO A 403 6.99 22.05 -16.05
N ASN A 404 6.50 23.20 -16.52
CA ASN A 404 5.10 23.58 -16.38
C ASN A 404 4.20 22.69 -17.24
N LEU A 405 4.58 22.45 -18.50
CA LEU A 405 3.85 21.53 -19.37
C LEU A 405 3.93 20.09 -18.88
N LYS A 406 5.11 19.65 -18.39
CA LYS A 406 5.32 18.33 -17.77
C LYS A 406 4.37 18.11 -16.59
N LYS A 407 4.25 19.08 -15.68
CA LYS A 407 3.34 19.01 -14.53
C LYS A 407 1.87 19.15 -14.92
N ARG A 408 1.53 20.06 -15.84
CA ARG A 408 0.15 20.31 -16.29
C ARG A 408 -0.46 19.09 -16.98
N HIS A 409 0.29 18.47 -17.88
CA HIS A 409 -0.19 17.35 -18.69
C HIS A 409 0.21 15.97 -18.17
N ALA A 410 1.06 15.88 -17.15
CA ALA A 410 1.53 14.61 -16.58
C ALA A 410 2.11 13.64 -17.65
N VAL A 411 2.98 14.17 -18.52
CA VAL A 411 3.60 13.41 -19.62
C VAL A 411 4.98 12.91 -19.20
N MET A 412 5.13 11.59 -19.10
CA MET A 412 6.40 10.89 -18.82
C MET A 412 7.09 10.51 -20.14
N GLY A 413 8.43 10.48 -20.14
CA GLY A 413 9.20 9.97 -21.27
C GLY A 413 9.33 8.45 -21.20
N TRP A 414 9.22 7.74 -22.32
CA TRP A 414 9.57 6.32 -22.51
C TRP A 414 11.08 6.09 -22.37
N LEU A 415 11.88 7.04 -22.80
CA LEU A 415 13.30 7.18 -22.47
C LEU A 415 13.48 8.30 -21.46
N PRO A 416 14.38 8.12 -20.49
CA PRO A 416 14.66 9.18 -19.55
C PRO A 416 15.57 10.24 -20.20
N ARG A 417 15.37 11.51 -19.86
CA ARG A 417 16.28 12.61 -20.20
C ARG A 417 17.41 12.75 -19.19
N ARG A 418 17.15 12.47 -17.91
CA ARG A 418 18.10 12.54 -16.81
C ARG A 418 17.97 11.30 -15.93
N GLY A 419 19.07 10.92 -15.27
CA GLY A 419 19.09 9.74 -14.41
C GLY A 419 18.63 8.48 -15.14
N SER A 420 17.63 7.82 -14.58
CA SER A 420 17.02 6.60 -15.13
C SER A 420 15.50 6.61 -14.93
N ASN A 421 14.85 5.55 -15.38
CA ASN A 421 13.45 5.28 -15.11
C ASN A 421 13.22 3.78 -14.95
N SER A 422 11.99 3.36 -14.65
CA SER A 422 11.66 1.95 -14.38
C SER A 422 12.10 0.99 -15.49
N ARG A 423 11.95 1.39 -16.76
CA ARG A 423 12.32 0.54 -17.92
C ARG A 423 13.82 0.45 -18.09
N ARG A 424 14.52 1.60 -18.09
CA ARG A 424 15.98 1.64 -18.29
C ARG A 424 16.71 0.93 -17.15
N ASP A 425 16.30 1.17 -15.90
CA ASP A 425 16.85 0.47 -14.73
C ASP A 425 16.69 -1.06 -14.86
N PHE A 426 15.49 -1.53 -15.20
CA PHE A 426 15.24 -2.97 -15.39
C PHE A 426 16.17 -3.57 -16.46
N LEU A 427 16.31 -2.89 -17.60
CA LEU A 427 17.16 -3.34 -18.71
C LEU A 427 18.65 -3.33 -18.37
N VAL A 428 19.13 -2.33 -17.63
CA VAL A 428 20.53 -2.27 -17.15
C VAL A 428 20.82 -3.43 -16.20
N ARG A 429 19.88 -3.73 -15.28
CA ARG A 429 20.00 -4.86 -14.36
C ARG A 429 19.87 -6.22 -15.08
N LEU A 430 19.09 -6.29 -16.16
CA LEU A 430 19.04 -7.46 -17.03
C LEU A 430 20.36 -7.68 -17.77
N LEU A 431 20.94 -6.63 -18.37
CA LEU A 431 22.25 -6.71 -19.03
C LEU A 431 23.37 -7.08 -18.07
N ALA A 432 23.27 -6.70 -16.78
CA ALA A 432 24.22 -7.14 -15.77
C ALA A 432 24.27 -8.68 -15.62
N ARG A 433 23.23 -9.39 -16.04
CA ARG A 433 23.17 -10.85 -16.02
C ARG A 433 23.44 -11.47 -17.38
N THR A 434 22.93 -10.88 -18.47
CA THR A 434 23.08 -11.45 -19.81
C THR A 434 24.42 -11.11 -20.45
N ALA A 435 25.04 -10.00 -20.04
CA ALA A 435 26.30 -9.46 -20.57
C ALA A 435 27.13 -8.81 -19.45
N PRO A 436 27.60 -9.59 -18.45
CA PRO A 436 28.34 -9.09 -17.30
C PRO A 436 29.67 -8.41 -17.68
N GLU A 437 30.22 -8.72 -18.85
CA GLU A 437 31.43 -8.12 -19.41
C GLU A 437 31.28 -6.64 -19.78
N LEU A 438 30.06 -6.17 -20.06
CA LEU A 438 29.81 -4.77 -20.38
C LEU A 438 29.97 -3.90 -19.13
N SER A 439 30.65 -2.76 -19.27
CA SER A 439 30.70 -1.73 -18.24
C SER A 439 29.30 -1.14 -17.99
N ILE A 440 29.11 -0.49 -16.83
CA ILE A 440 27.83 0.15 -16.49
C ILE A 440 27.37 1.14 -17.56
N VAL A 441 28.29 1.94 -18.10
CA VAL A 441 28.02 2.94 -19.15
C VAL A 441 27.59 2.27 -20.46
N GLU A 442 28.22 1.15 -20.84
CA GLU A 442 27.85 0.40 -22.04
C GLU A 442 26.48 -0.27 -21.89
N ARG A 443 26.16 -0.82 -20.72
CA ARG A 443 24.82 -1.37 -20.43
C ARG A 443 23.77 -0.29 -20.52
N GLU A 444 24.04 0.86 -19.93
CA GLU A 444 23.18 2.03 -19.96
C GLU A 444 22.86 2.54 -21.37
N ARG A 445 23.87 2.60 -22.24
CA ARG A 445 23.72 2.97 -23.64
C ARG A 445 22.90 1.91 -24.39
N THR A 446 23.25 0.64 -24.21
CA THR A 446 22.56 -0.49 -24.85
C THR A 446 21.08 -0.56 -24.47
N ALA A 447 20.77 -0.32 -23.19
CA ALA A 447 19.40 -0.22 -22.70
C ALA A 447 18.63 0.95 -23.32
N ALA A 448 19.26 2.13 -23.47
CA ALA A 448 18.63 3.26 -24.14
C ALA A 448 18.38 2.96 -25.63
N ASP A 449 19.34 2.37 -26.33
CA ASP A 449 19.22 2.03 -27.74
C ASP A 449 18.07 1.05 -28.02
N VAL A 450 17.90 0.03 -27.17
CA VAL A 450 16.78 -0.91 -27.34
C VAL A 450 15.43 -0.26 -27.04
N LEU A 451 15.35 0.61 -26.03
CA LEU A 451 14.12 1.34 -25.73
C LEU A 451 13.72 2.26 -26.89
N GLN A 452 14.67 2.97 -27.49
CA GLN A 452 14.40 3.84 -28.65
C GLN A 452 13.87 3.02 -29.83
N LYS A 453 14.51 1.89 -30.15
CA LYS A 453 14.07 0.99 -31.23
C LYS A 453 12.70 0.39 -30.95
N LEU A 454 12.43 -0.02 -29.71
CA LEU A 454 11.13 -0.54 -29.31
C LEU A 454 10.04 0.52 -29.50
N TRP A 455 10.30 1.77 -29.16
CA TRP A 455 9.33 2.85 -29.32
C TRP A 455 9.02 3.15 -30.81
N ASP A 456 10.05 3.49 -31.58
CA ASP A 456 9.87 3.99 -32.95
C ASP A 456 9.54 2.88 -33.95
N SER A 457 10.26 1.75 -33.84
CA SER A 457 10.28 0.71 -34.88
C SER A 457 9.42 -0.49 -34.53
N TYR A 458 8.96 -0.60 -33.29
CA TYR A 458 8.17 -1.76 -32.85
C TYR A 458 6.79 -1.41 -32.32
N PHE A 459 6.63 -0.54 -31.32
CA PHE A 459 5.31 -0.24 -30.76
C PHE A 459 4.50 0.72 -31.62
N LEU A 460 5.10 1.86 -32.00
CA LEU A 460 4.37 2.94 -32.68
C LEU A 460 4.58 2.97 -34.19
N ALA A 461 5.36 2.04 -34.75
CA ALA A 461 5.55 1.93 -36.19
C ALA A 461 4.20 1.80 -36.92
N PRO A 462 4.00 2.44 -38.08
CA PRO A 462 2.68 2.52 -38.74
C PRO A 462 2.01 1.17 -38.99
N GLN A 463 2.80 0.13 -39.31
CA GLN A 463 2.31 -1.22 -39.59
C GLN A 463 2.41 -2.17 -38.40
N SER A 464 2.77 -1.67 -37.21
CA SER A 464 2.90 -2.53 -36.05
C SER A 464 1.54 -3.01 -35.56
N PRO A 465 1.37 -4.32 -35.30
CA PRO A 465 0.21 -4.84 -34.59
C PRO A 465 0.02 -4.22 -33.20
N TRP A 466 1.09 -3.75 -32.56
CA TRP A 466 1.05 -3.10 -31.25
C TRP A 466 0.42 -1.72 -31.29
N ARG A 467 0.44 -1.02 -32.44
CA ARG A 467 -0.03 0.35 -32.54
C ARG A 467 -1.48 0.51 -32.08
N SER A 468 -2.32 -0.50 -32.31
CA SER A 468 -3.71 -0.55 -31.85
C SER A 468 -3.91 -0.56 -30.32
N ARG A 469 -2.85 -0.83 -29.54
CA ARG A 469 -2.87 -0.80 -28.07
C ARG A 469 -2.50 0.57 -27.51
N PHE A 470 -2.07 1.49 -28.35
CA PHE A 470 -1.70 2.86 -27.97
C PHE A 470 -2.73 3.83 -28.50
N ILE A 471 -3.31 4.63 -27.61
CA ILE A 471 -4.20 5.74 -27.98
C ILE A 471 -3.38 7.02 -27.94
N SER A 472 -3.24 7.66 -29.10
CA SER A 472 -2.52 8.92 -29.25
C SER A 472 -3.46 10.11 -29.05
N THR A 473 -3.04 11.06 -28.21
CA THR A 473 -3.77 12.30 -27.91
C THR A 473 -2.89 13.49 -28.20
N LEU A 474 -3.42 14.50 -28.90
CA LEU A 474 -2.74 15.77 -29.11
C LEU A 474 -2.96 16.67 -27.89
N LEU A 475 -1.89 17.00 -27.18
CA LEU A 475 -1.91 17.83 -25.99
C LEU A 475 -1.54 19.28 -26.36
N ASP A 476 -2.28 20.23 -25.80
CA ASP A 476 -2.04 21.66 -25.97
C ASP A 476 -0.59 22.01 -25.63
N GLN A 477 0.15 22.56 -26.59
CA GLN A 477 1.56 22.99 -26.46
C GLN A 477 2.57 21.88 -26.10
N ALA A 478 2.13 20.64 -25.82
CA ALA A 478 2.96 19.50 -25.45
C ALA A 478 3.12 18.47 -26.58
N GLY A 479 2.36 18.60 -27.67
CA GLY A 479 2.43 17.70 -28.83
C GLY A 479 1.70 16.37 -28.61
N SER A 480 2.03 15.35 -29.40
CA SER A 480 1.37 14.04 -29.29
C SER A 480 1.93 13.23 -28.13
N ALA A 481 1.05 12.74 -27.27
CA ALA A 481 1.38 11.77 -26.24
C ALA A 481 0.46 10.54 -26.36
N ASN A 482 0.79 9.46 -25.66
CA ASN A 482 0.10 8.19 -25.78
C ASN A 482 -0.32 7.63 -24.42
N GLN A 483 -1.35 6.78 -24.44
CA GLN A 483 -1.75 5.95 -23.31
C GLN A 483 -1.95 4.51 -23.79
N LEU A 484 -1.80 3.55 -22.88
CA LEU A 484 -2.16 2.17 -23.18
C LEU A 484 -3.67 1.99 -23.10
N ASP A 485 -4.26 1.31 -24.07
CA ASP A 485 -5.70 1.09 -24.08
C ASP A 485 -6.12 0.06 -23.01
N HIS A 486 -6.96 0.47 -22.06
CA HIS A 486 -7.49 -0.39 -21.00
C HIS A 486 -8.23 -1.62 -21.55
N ALA A 487 -8.77 -1.54 -22.77
CA ALA A 487 -9.53 -2.62 -23.40
C ALA A 487 -8.68 -3.86 -23.78
N PHE A 488 -7.35 -3.79 -23.69
CA PHE A 488 -6.44 -4.90 -23.98
C PHE A 488 -5.78 -5.51 -22.74
N TRP A 489 -6.34 -5.29 -21.55
CA TRP A 489 -5.87 -5.91 -20.31
C TRP A 489 -6.82 -7.01 -19.85
N GLU A 490 -6.29 -8.23 -19.77
CA GLU A 490 -6.95 -9.37 -19.15
C GLU A 490 -6.75 -9.34 -17.63
N TRP A 491 -7.79 -9.74 -16.91
CA TRP A 491 -7.86 -9.79 -15.45
C TRP A 491 -7.86 -11.25 -15.01
N LEU A 492 -6.70 -11.76 -14.59
CA LEU A 492 -6.50 -13.17 -14.28
C LEU A 492 -6.38 -13.37 -12.76
N PRO A 493 -7.37 -13.97 -12.08
CA PRO A 493 -7.18 -14.34 -10.68
C PRO A 493 -6.07 -15.40 -10.58
N THR A 494 -5.22 -15.31 -9.56
CA THR A 494 -4.11 -16.25 -9.39
C THR A 494 -4.66 -17.66 -9.12
N SER A 495 -4.22 -18.61 -9.93
CA SER A 495 -4.53 -20.03 -9.80
C SER A 495 -3.29 -20.81 -9.29
N PRO A 496 -3.47 -22.00 -8.70
CA PRO A 496 -2.34 -22.83 -8.26
C PRO A 496 -1.36 -23.21 -9.38
N ASP A 497 -1.85 -23.29 -10.62
CA ASP A 497 -1.05 -23.65 -11.80
C ASP A 497 -0.31 -22.45 -12.41
N LEU A 498 -0.68 -21.22 -12.04
CA LEU A 498 -0.02 -20.02 -12.51
C LEU A 498 1.33 -19.89 -11.79
N GLN A 499 2.43 -19.90 -12.55
CA GLN A 499 3.73 -19.63 -11.98
C GLN A 499 3.78 -18.19 -11.45
N VAL A 500 4.14 -18.07 -10.17
CA VAL A 500 4.37 -16.79 -9.49
C VAL A 500 5.81 -16.72 -9.02
N TRP A 501 6.37 -15.52 -8.95
CA TRP A 501 7.72 -15.29 -8.44
C TRP A 501 7.69 -14.34 -7.25
N ARG A 502 8.58 -14.56 -6.30
CA ARG A 502 8.80 -13.66 -5.16
C ARG A 502 10.25 -13.21 -5.12
N CYS A 503 10.46 -11.91 -4.92
CA CYS A 503 11.80 -11.38 -4.73
C CYS A 503 12.37 -11.75 -3.35
N ASP A 504 13.59 -12.27 -3.32
CA ASP A 504 14.33 -12.59 -2.09
C ASP A 504 14.65 -11.36 -1.20
N ARG A 505 14.67 -10.16 -1.78
CA ARG A 505 15.06 -8.92 -1.10
C ARG A 505 13.89 -8.01 -0.75
N CYS A 506 13.08 -7.63 -1.73
CA CYS A 506 11.96 -6.70 -1.52
C CYS A 506 10.60 -7.41 -1.36
N HIS A 507 10.58 -8.74 -1.45
CA HIS A 507 9.37 -9.58 -1.38
C HIS A 507 8.27 -9.22 -2.37
N ASN A 508 8.60 -8.47 -3.44
CA ASN A 508 7.66 -8.21 -4.52
C ASN A 508 7.22 -9.53 -5.15
N ILE A 509 5.91 -9.70 -5.27
CA ILE A 509 5.28 -10.75 -6.06
C ILE A 509 5.24 -10.28 -7.52
N ALA A 510 5.65 -11.14 -8.44
CA ALA A 510 5.61 -10.89 -9.88
C ALA A 510 5.00 -12.10 -10.59
N TYR A 511 4.35 -11.85 -11.73
CA TYR A 511 3.81 -12.88 -12.62
C TYR A 511 4.59 -13.00 -13.94
N SER A 512 5.70 -12.29 -14.03
CA SER A 512 6.63 -12.29 -15.14
C SER A 512 8.05 -12.28 -14.57
N SER A 513 8.94 -13.05 -15.16
CA SER A 513 10.35 -13.10 -14.77
C SER A 513 11.24 -13.21 -15.99
N VAL A 514 12.19 -12.28 -16.12
CA VAL A 514 13.23 -12.32 -17.15
C VAL A 514 14.56 -12.47 -16.44
N ARG A 515 15.20 -13.63 -16.61
CA ARG A 515 16.47 -13.98 -15.94
C ARG A 515 16.48 -13.73 -14.42
N GLY A 516 15.32 -13.82 -13.76
CA GLY A 516 15.18 -13.63 -12.32
C GLY A 516 15.41 -12.18 -11.84
N VAL A 517 15.29 -11.18 -12.71
CA VAL A 517 15.47 -9.76 -12.36
C VAL A 517 14.19 -9.19 -11.74
N CYS A 518 14.29 -8.54 -10.57
CA CYS A 518 13.14 -7.93 -9.91
C CYS A 518 12.61 -6.70 -10.68
N THR A 519 11.29 -6.56 -10.80
CA THR A 519 10.65 -5.41 -11.50
C THR A 519 10.62 -4.13 -10.68
N THR A 520 10.83 -4.19 -9.36
CA THR A 520 10.96 -3.01 -8.50
C THR A 520 12.21 -2.21 -8.85
N TYR A 521 12.05 -0.91 -9.12
CA TYR A 521 13.14 0.02 -9.43
C TYR A 521 14.26 -0.03 -8.38
N GLY A 522 15.50 -0.11 -8.83
CA GLY A 522 16.70 -0.09 -7.97
C GLY A 522 16.90 -1.35 -7.11
N CYS A 523 15.97 -2.31 -7.14
CA CYS A 523 16.08 -3.54 -6.35
C CYS A 523 17.14 -4.48 -6.94
N GLN A 524 18.12 -4.85 -6.12
CA GLN A 524 19.18 -5.81 -6.47
C GLN A 524 18.84 -7.25 -6.07
N GLY A 525 17.59 -7.52 -5.70
CA GLY A 525 17.13 -8.87 -5.37
C GLY A 525 16.84 -9.72 -6.61
N HIS A 526 16.58 -11.00 -6.37
CA HIS A 526 16.32 -12.03 -7.37
C HIS A 526 14.90 -12.52 -7.22
N LEU A 527 14.19 -12.63 -8.35
CA LEU A 527 12.90 -13.30 -8.42
C LEU A 527 13.12 -14.80 -8.39
N GLN A 528 12.60 -15.44 -7.35
CA GLN A 528 12.58 -16.88 -7.19
C GLN A 528 11.15 -17.39 -7.48
N PRO A 529 11.00 -18.47 -8.27
CA PRO A 529 9.69 -19.08 -8.45
C PRO A 529 9.19 -19.55 -7.08
N ILE A 530 7.91 -19.34 -6.81
CA ILE A 530 7.21 -19.89 -5.65
C ILE A 530 6.04 -20.75 -6.12
N ASP A 531 5.73 -21.81 -5.39
CA ASP A 531 4.57 -22.66 -5.69
C ASP A 531 3.28 -22.14 -5.04
N GLY A 532 2.15 -22.78 -5.36
CA GLY A 532 0.84 -22.41 -4.82
C GLY A 532 0.74 -22.55 -3.28
N GLY A 533 1.49 -23.48 -2.68
CA GLY A 533 1.54 -23.67 -1.23
C GLY A 533 2.32 -22.55 -0.53
N GLU A 534 3.47 -22.18 -1.06
CA GLU A 534 4.25 -21.02 -0.61
C GLU A 534 3.46 -19.72 -0.74
N LEU A 535 2.75 -19.54 -1.86
CA LEU A 535 1.88 -18.38 -2.09
C LEU A 535 0.70 -18.33 -1.11
N ALA A 536 0.10 -19.48 -0.80
CA ALA A 536 -0.97 -19.61 0.20
C ALA A 536 -0.45 -19.35 1.63
N GLY A 537 0.81 -19.71 1.92
CA GLY A 537 1.48 -19.48 3.19
C GLY A 537 1.92 -18.03 3.44
N ILE A 538 1.72 -17.11 2.49
CA ILE A 538 2.03 -15.69 2.70
C ILE A 538 1.04 -15.10 3.72
N HIS A 539 1.53 -14.89 4.94
CA HIS A 539 0.78 -14.21 5.99
C HIS A 539 0.81 -12.69 5.77
N ASN A 540 -0.31 -12.14 5.29
CA ASN A 540 -0.52 -10.71 5.16
C ASN A 540 -1.97 -10.35 5.53
N HIS A 541 -2.14 -9.24 6.27
CA HIS A 541 -3.45 -8.76 6.73
C HIS A 541 -4.44 -8.52 5.58
N TYR A 542 -4.04 -7.75 4.56
CA TYR A 542 -4.91 -7.43 3.43
C TYR A 542 -5.22 -8.68 2.60
N ARG A 543 -4.21 -9.50 2.31
CA ARG A 543 -4.39 -10.77 1.62
C ARG A 543 -5.41 -11.67 2.34
N HIS A 544 -5.33 -11.76 3.67
CA HIS A 544 -6.26 -12.53 4.46
C HIS A 544 -7.70 -12.00 4.33
N LEU A 545 -7.89 -10.68 4.40
CA LEU A 545 -9.22 -10.08 4.26
C LEU A 545 -9.79 -10.25 2.85
N TYR A 546 -9.00 -10.09 1.80
CA TYR A 546 -9.49 -10.27 0.42
C TYR A 546 -9.88 -11.73 0.11
N LEU A 547 -9.32 -12.69 0.83
CA LEU A 547 -9.74 -14.09 0.74
C LEU A 547 -11.00 -14.40 1.57
N ASN A 548 -11.06 -13.89 2.80
CA ASN A 548 -11.94 -14.45 3.83
C ASN A 548 -13.04 -13.50 4.31
N LEU A 549 -12.95 -12.21 3.99
CA LEU A 549 -13.97 -11.23 4.36
C LEU A 549 -15.31 -11.64 3.76
N LYS A 550 -16.33 -11.75 4.61
CA LYS A 550 -17.72 -11.90 4.17
C LYS A 550 -18.24 -10.52 3.74
N PRO A 551 -18.63 -10.34 2.46
CA PRO A 551 -19.11 -9.04 2.00
C PRO A 551 -20.37 -8.61 2.76
N ALA A 552 -20.32 -7.42 3.35
CA ALA A 552 -21.41 -6.81 4.07
C ALA A 552 -21.18 -5.29 4.07
N ALA A 553 -22.24 -4.50 3.84
CA ALA A 553 -22.15 -3.04 3.88
C ALA A 553 -21.88 -2.53 5.30
N LEU A 554 -20.99 -1.55 5.43
CA LEU A 554 -20.67 -0.88 6.68
C LEU A 554 -20.80 0.62 6.44
N ASN A 555 -21.73 1.22 7.16
CA ASN A 555 -22.06 2.64 7.11
C ASN A 555 -21.73 3.23 8.49
N VAL A 556 -20.75 4.12 8.54
CA VAL A 556 -20.24 4.70 9.77
C VAL A 556 -20.58 6.17 9.86
N ASP A 557 -21.06 6.59 11.02
CA ASP A 557 -21.20 8.03 11.30
C ASP A 557 -20.66 8.37 12.70
N GLU A 558 -20.48 9.65 12.95
CA GLU A 558 -20.09 10.15 14.27
C GLU A 558 -21.29 10.65 15.08
N HIS A 559 -21.23 10.45 16.39
CA HIS A 559 -22.16 11.07 17.34
C HIS A 559 -21.38 11.81 18.43
N THR A 560 -21.09 13.08 18.15
CA THR A 560 -20.37 13.98 19.06
C THR A 560 -21.21 15.21 19.39
N ALA A 561 -20.91 15.87 20.51
CA ALA A 561 -21.56 17.14 20.85
C ALA A 561 -21.15 18.33 19.97
N GLN A 562 -20.50 18.10 18.83
CA GLN A 562 -20.31 19.13 17.80
C GLN A 562 -21.54 19.27 16.90
N TRP A 563 -22.35 18.22 16.80
CA TRP A 563 -23.61 18.26 16.06
C TRP A 563 -24.63 19.18 16.74
N LYS A 564 -25.48 19.79 15.92
CA LYS A 564 -26.71 20.42 16.39
C LYS A 564 -27.65 19.33 16.91
N ALA A 565 -28.49 19.68 17.89
CA ALA A 565 -29.39 18.72 18.54
C ALA A 565 -30.31 17.98 17.55
N GLU A 566 -30.77 18.68 16.50
CA GLU A 566 -31.58 18.10 15.42
C GLU A 566 -30.79 17.01 14.65
N THR A 567 -29.60 17.33 14.16
CA THR A 567 -28.74 16.37 13.45
C THR A 567 -28.32 15.20 14.34
N ALA A 568 -27.97 15.45 15.60
CA ALA A 568 -27.62 14.38 16.53
C ALA A 568 -28.79 13.39 16.72
N ARG A 569 -30.02 13.91 16.83
CA ARG A 569 -31.24 13.10 16.90
C ARG A 569 -31.48 12.33 15.61
N GLU A 570 -31.32 12.95 14.45
CA GLU A 570 -31.43 12.28 13.14
C GLU A 570 -30.44 11.11 13.04
N LYS A 571 -29.18 11.30 13.45
CA LYS A 571 -28.15 10.26 13.45
C LYS A 571 -28.45 9.13 14.42
N GLN A 572 -28.94 9.46 15.62
CA GLN A 572 -29.41 8.46 16.55
C GLN A 572 -30.59 7.67 15.97
N ASP A 573 -31.57 8.33 15.36
CA ASP A 573 -32.74 7.67 14.74
C ASP A 573 -32.33 6.81 13.52
N GLU A 574 -31.34 7.25 12.72
CA GLU A 574 -30.73 6.48 11.63
C GLU A 574 -29.99 5.22 12.15
N PHE A 575 -29.28 5.33 13.27
CA PHE A 575 -28.61 4.19 13.90
C PHE A 575 -29.60 3.20 14.53
N THR A 576 -30.63 3.71 15.21
CA THR A 576 -31.71 2.88 15.76
C THR A 576 -32.44 2.13 14.65
N ARG A 577 -32.70 2.78 13.51
CA ARG A 577 -33.25 2.12 12.30
C ARG A 577 -32.28 1.24 11.54
N GLY A 578 -30.99 1.24 11.88
CA GLY A 578 -29.95 0.41 11.22
C GLY A 578 -29.49 0.90 9.85
N VAL A 579 -29.85 2.13 9.44
CA VAL A 579 -29.31 2.77 8.23
C VAL A 579 -27.84 3.11 8.43
N ILE A 580 -27.51 3.63 9.61
CA ILE A 580 -26.15 3.65 10.15
C ILE A 580 -26.00 2.39 10.98
N ASN A 581 -24.97 1.60 10.73
CA ASN A 581 -24.73 0.35 11.45
C ASN A 581 -23.45 0.36 12.28
N VAL A 582 -22.66 1.43 12.20
CA VAL A 582 -21.56 1.71 13.12
C VAL A 582 -21.63 3.17 13.57
N LEU A 583 -21.59 3.42 14.87
CA LEU A 583 -21.63 4.78 15.41
C LEU A 583 -20.38 5.08 16.26
N SER A 584 -19.58 6.06 15.83
CA SER A 584 -18.39 6.54 16.53
C SER A 584 -18.74 7.67 17.49
N CYS A 585 -18.81 7.36 18.78
CA CYS A 585 -19.35 8.24 19.81
C CYS A 585 -18.26 8.83 20.70
N SER A 586 -18.52 10.04 21.19
CA SER A 586 -17.78 10.60 22.32
C SER A 586 -18.47 10.29 23.67
N THR A 587 -17.93 10.80 24.78
CA THR A 587 -18.50 10.62 26.13
C THR A 587 -19.95 11.08 26.29
N THR A 588 -20.47 11.84 25.34
CA THR A 588 -21.85 12.34 25.26
C THR A 588 -22.89 11.24 25.09
N PHE A 589 -22.48 10.05 24.66
CA PHE A 589 -23.35 8.90 24.43
C PHE A 589 -23.20 7.82 25.52
N GLU A 590 -22.48 8.12 26.62
CA GLU A 590 -22.24 7.19 27.75
C GLU A 590 -23.44 7.03 28.68
N LEU A 591 -24.34 8.03 28.73
CA LEU A 591 -25.42 8.10 29.73
C LEU A 591 -26.75 8.48 29.07
N GLY A 592 -27.77 7.65 29.31
CA GLY A 592 -29.17 8.03 29.10
C GLY A 592 -29.70 7.91 27.68
N VAL A 593 -29.08 7.08 26.83
CA VAL A 593 -29.55 6.83 25.47
C VAL A 593 -29.87 5.34 25.28
N ASP A 594 -31.12 5.02 24.98
CA ASP A 594 -31.54 3.69 24.56
C ASP A 594 -31.44 3.61 23.03
N VAL A 595 -30.57 2.74 22.53
CA VAL A 595 -30.37 2.47 21.11
C VAL A 595 -30.79 1.05 20.70
N GLY A 596 -31.57 0.39 21.57
CA GLY A 596 -32.02 -0.99 21.38
C GLY A 596 -30.90 -2.01 21.56
N SER A 597 -31.06 -3.18 20.95
CA SER A 597 -30.11 -4.28 21.07
C SER A 597 -28.79 -3.98 20.35
N LEU A 598 -27.72 -3.80 21.12
CA LEU A 598 -26.34 -3.73 20.61
C LEU A 598 -25.69 -5.11 20.63
N GLN A 599 -24.94 -5.44 19.59
CA GLN A 599 -24.23 -6.72 19.51
C GLN A 599 -22.82 -6.63 20.09
N ALA A 600 -22.16 -5.48 19.93
CA ALA A 600 -20.84 -5.23 20.48
C ALA A 600 -20.56 -3.73 20.71
N VAL A 601 -19.68 -3.48 21.67
CA VAL A 601 -19.12 -2.15 21.98
C VAL A 601 -17.60 -2.21 21.84
N LEU A 602 -17.02 -1.26 21.11
CA LEU A 602 -15.57 -1.11 20.95
C LEU A 602 -15.10 0.22 21.56
N MET A 603 -14.13 0.16 22.46
CA MET A 603 -13.53 1.34 23.06
C MET A 603 -12.18 1.62 22.41
N ARG A 604 -12.03 2.79 21.75
CA ARG A 604 -10.79 3.21 21.08
C ARG A 604 -9.63 3.35 22.05
N ASN A 605 -9.92 3.84 23.25
CA ASN A 605 -8.96 4.03 24.33
C ASN A 605 -9.42 3.27 25.58
N VAL A 606 -8.48 2.96 26.46
CA VAL A 606 -8.81 2.56 27.83
C VAL A 606 -9.51 3.75 28.50
N PRO A 607 -10.75 3.59 29.02
CA PRO A 607 -11.47 4.69 29.64
C PRO A 607 -10.69 5.28 30.83
N PRO A 608 -10.82 6.59 31.08
CA PRO A 608 -10.00 7.29 32.08
C PRO A 608 -10.27 6.83 33.51
N THR A 609 -11.48 6.33 33.79
CA THR A 609 -11.84 5.77 35.09
C THR A 609 -12.60 4.45 34.94
N THR A 610 -12.62 3.67 36.03
CA THR A 610 -13.43 2.45 36.13
C THR A 610 -14.92 2.72 35.97
N ALA A 611 -15.41 3.88 36.41
CA ALA A 611 -16.82 4.27 36.25
C ALA A 611 -17.19 4.47 34.78
N ASN A 612 -16.36 5.19 34.01
CA ASN A 612 -16.57 5.36 32.56
C ASN A 612 -16.57 4.02 31.84
N TYR A 613 -15.66 3.11 32.24
CA TYR A 613 -15.62 1.77 31.68
C TYR A 613 -16.92 0.99 31.92
N ILE A 614 -17.43 0.98 33.16
CA ILE A 614 -18.67 0.28 33.51
C ILE A 614 -19.86 0.88 32.75
N GLN A 615 -19.90 2.20 32.54
CA GLN A 615 -20.97 2.86 31.79
C GLN A 615 -20.92 2.53 30.30
N ARG A 616 -19.74 2.62 29.65
CA ARG A 616 -19.59 2.31 28.21
C ARG A 616 -19.82 0.84 27.89
N ALA A 617 -19.37 -0.05 28.77
CA ALA A 617 -19.57 -1.49 28.63
C ALA A 617 -20.97 -1.94 29.09
N GLY A 618 -21.70 -1.05 29.78
CA GLY A 618 -23.04 -1.21 30.32
C GLY A 618 -24.03 -1.50 29.22
#